data_AF-A0A7J9K4G5-F1
#
_entry.id   AF-A0A7J9K4G5-F1
#
_cell.length_a   1.000
_cell.length_b   1.000
_cell.length_c   1.000
_cell.angle_alpha   90.00
_cell.angle_beta   90.00
_cell.angle_gamma   90.00
#
_symmetry.space_group_name_H-M   'P 1'
#
loop_
_entity.id
_entity.type
_entity.pdbx_description
1 polymer ?
#
loop_
_entity_poly.entity_id
_entity_poly.type
_entity_poly.pdbx_seq_one_letter_code
_entity_poly.pdbx_strand_id
1 'polypeptide(L)' 'MDGGIQKSIVNDIPSIEFSDRIHQILIRDMDNIVILKLLGHNIGYSVLQNKIYSLWKPSLPLYLMDIENGYFLAKF' A
#
# COMPACT_ATOMS: atom_id res chain seq x y z
N MET A 1 -26.29 14.48 9.60
CA MET A 1 -24.88 14.81 9.25
C MET A 1 -23.98 13.74 9.85
N ASP A 2 -22.82 13.47 9.24
CA ASP A 2 -21.75 12.52 9.62
C ASP A 2 -21.80 11.04 9.18
N GLY A 3 -22.44 10.71 8.06
CA GLY A 3 -22.59 9.33 7.58
C GLY A 3 -21.42 8.76 6.77
N GLY A 4 -20.20 8.73 7.31
CA GLY A 4 -19.05 8.13 6.60
C GLY A 4 -17.97 7.53 7.49
N ILE A 5 -17.75 8.11 8.66
CA ILE A 5 -16.71 7.70 9.61
C ILE A 5 -17.29 7.81 11.00
N GLN A 6 -17.30 6.73 11.76
CA GLN A 6 -17.68 6.70 13.17
C GLN A 6 -16.43 6.46 14.02
N LYS A 7 -16.24 7.25 15.06
CA LYS A 7 -15.17 7.07 16.04
C LYS A 7 -15.78 6.61 17.35
N SER A 8 -15.18 5.63 17.99
CA SER A 8 -15.64 5.07 19.26
C SER A 8 -14.45 4.64 20.12
N ILE A 9 -14.72 4.20 21.34
CA ILE A 9 -13.74 3.57 22.22
C ILE A 9 -14.31 2.18 22.55
N VAL A 10 -13.56 1.13 22.27
CA VAL A 10 -13.95 -0.26 22.53
C VAL A 10 -12.89 -0.85 23.46
N ASN A 11 -13.26 -1.22 24.68
CA ASN A 11 -12.35 -1.74 25.70
C ASN A 11 -11.12 -0.83 25.94
N ASP A 12 -11.36 0.48 26.10
CA ASP A 12 -10.32 1.52 26.24
C ASP A 12 -9.37 1.68 25.03
N ILE A 13 -9.69 1.02 23.90
CA ILE A 13 -8.94 1.14 22.64
C ILE A 13 -9.73 2.07 21.70
N PRO A 14 -9.13 3.17 21.21
CA PRO A 14 -9.73 4.00 20.18
C PRO A 14 -10.03 3.17 18.93
N SER A 15 -11.25 3.28 18.42
CA SER A 15 -11.73 2.58 17.25
C SER A 15 -12.30 3.55 16.22
N ILE A 16 -12.17 3.20 14.95
CA ILE A 16 -12.72 3.91 13.81
C ILE A 16 -13.41 2.92 12.89
N GLU A 17 -14.64 3.23 12.53
CA GLU A 17 -15.45 2.46 11.59
C GLU A 17 -15.77 3.33 10.39
N PHE A 18 -15.57 2.79 9.20
CA PHE A 18 -15.85 3.48 7.94
C PHE A 18 -17.11 2.89 7.33
N SER A 19 -17.95 3.73 6.73
CA SER A 19 -19.05 3.21 5.91
C SER A 19 -18.51 2.53 4.66
N ASP A 20 -19.30 1.64 4.07
CA ASP A 20 -18.93 0.92 2.84
C ASP A 20 -18.47 1.86 1.72
N ARG A 21 -19.12 3.02 1.59
CA ARG A 21 -18.73 4.04 0.61
C ARG A 21 -17.32 4.56 0.85
N ILE A 22 -16.96 4.85 2.10
CA ILE A 22 -15.61 5.33 2.43
C ILE A 22 -14.59 4.20 2.25
N HIS A 23 -14.94 2.97 2.65
CA HIS A 23 -14.13 1.79 2.38
C HIS A 23 -13.82 1.64 0.88
N GLN A 24 -14.83 1.73 0.02
CA GLN A 24 -14.67 1.65 -1.44
C GLN A 24 -13.76 2.73 -2.00
N ILE A 25 -13.85 3.96 -1.49
CA ILE A 25 -12.95 5.05 -1.90
C ILE A 25 -11.50 4.75 -1.50
N LEU A 26 -11.29 4.23 -0.29
CA LEU A 26 -9.95 3.91 0.22
C LEU A 26 -9.28 2.77 -0.56
N ILE A 27 -10.04 1.73 -0.94
CA ILE A 27 -9.49 0.59 -1.70
C ILE A 27 -9.32 0.89 -3.19
N ARG A 28 -10.09 1.82 -3.77
CA ARG A 28 -9.98 2.17 -5.20
C ARG A 28 -8.57 2.65 -5.58
N ASP A 29 -7.90 3.35 -4.66
CA ASP A 29 -6.51 3.78 -4.86
C ASP A 29 -5.49 2.62 -4.88
N MET A 30 -5.91 1.43 -4.44
CA MET A 30 -5.11 0.21 -4.49
C MET A 30 -5.30 -0.61 -5.78
N ASP A 31 -6.27 -0.25 -6.66
CA ASP A 31 -6.59 -1.03 -7.87
C ASP A 31 -5.39 -1.23 -8.80
N ASN A 32 -4.46 -0.27 -8.81
CA ASN A 32 -3.27 -0.29 -9.66
C ASN A 32 -1.96 -0.56 -8.88
N ILE A 33 -2.05 -1.06 -7.65
CA ILE A 33 -0.87 -1.39 -6.84
C ILE A 33 -0.48 -2.85 -7.05
N VAL A 34 0.81 -3.09 -7.30
CA VAL A 34 1.38 -4.43 -7.40
C VAL A 34 2.12 -4.77 -6.11
N ILE A 35 1.77 -5.89 -5.49
CA ILE A 35 2.49 -6.42 -4.32
C ILE A 35 3.70 -7.22 -4.80
N LEU A 36 4.87 -6.86 -4.30
CA LEU A 36 6.14 -7.49 -4.60
C LEU A 36 6.67 -8.20 -3.37
N LYS A 37 7.15 -9.44 -3.55
CA LYS A 37 7.84 -10.20 -2.50
C LYS A 37 9.26 -10.49 -2.96
N LEU A 38 10.25 -10.01 -2.21
CA LEU A 38 11.63 -10.40 -2.42
C LEU A 38 11.85 -11.81 -1.87
N LEU A 39 12.37 -12.70 -2.72
CA LEU A 39 12.71 -14.07 -2.37
C LEU A 39 14.24 -14.21 -2.29
N GLY A 40 14.72 -15.00 -1.34
CA GLY A 40 16.14 -15.23 -1.14
C GLY A 40 16.81 -14.12 -0.33
N HIS A 41 18.02 -13.71 -0.74
CA HIS A 41 18.79 -12.72 -0.01
C HIS A 41 18.20 -11.32 -0.15
N ASN A 42 18.06 -10.62 0.98
CA ASN A 42 17.61 -9.24 0.98
C ASN A 42 18.64 -8.35 0.27
N ILE A 43 18.16 -7.45 -0.58
CA ILE A 43 18.99 -6.43 -1.23
C ILE A 43 18.55 -5.06 -0.73
N GLY A 44 19.45 -4.07 -0.83
CA GLY A 44 19.12 -2.70 -0.47
C GLY A 44 17.99 -2.12 -1.32
N TYR A 45 17.19 -1.23 -0.72
CA TYR A 45 16.03 -0.61 -1.35
C TYR A 45 16.35 0.04 -2.71
N SER A 46 17.42 0.82 -2.80
CA SER A 46 17.83 1.50 -4.05
C SER A 46 18.17 0.50 -5.15
N VAL A 47 18.82 -0.62 -4.81
CA VAL A 47 19.16 -1.69 -5.76
C VAL A 47 17.89 -2.39 -6.25
N LEU A 48 16.95 -2.67 -5.35
CA LEU A 48 15.65 -3.25 -5.70
C LEU A 48 14.85 -2.32 -6.63
N GLN A 49 14.73 -1.03 -6.28
CA GLN A 49 14.04 -0.03 -7.08
C GLN A 49 14.64 0.07 -8.49
N ASN A 50 15.97 0.15 -8.61
CA ASN A 50 16.65 0.20 -9.90
C ASN A 50 16.42 -1.08 -10.73
N LYS A 51 16.42 -2.26 -10.11
CA LYS A 51 16.11 -3.52 -10.79
C LYS A 51 14.68 -3.54 -11.31
N ILE A 52 13.70 -3.12 -10.51
CA ILE A 52 12.28 -3.05 -10.93
C ILE A 52 12.13 -2.10 -12.12
N TYR A 53 12.69 -0.89 -12.04
CA TYR A 53 12.66 0.08 -13.14
C TYR A 53 13.29 -0.48 -14.43
N SER A 54 14.43 -1.15 -14.32
CA SER A 54 15.13 -1.75 -15.47
C SER A 54 14.36 -2.91 -16.10
N LEU A 55 13.73 -3.76 -15.29
CA LEU A 55 12.99 -4.93 -15.75
C LEU A 55 11.64 -4.55 -16.35
N TRP A 56 10.88 -3.69 -15.67
CA TRP A 56 9.50 -3.37 -16.05
C TRP A 56 9.39 -2.21 -17.03
N LYS A 57 10.39 -1.31 -17.05
CA LYS A 57 10.43 -0.13 -17.92
C LYS A 57 9.09 0.63 -17.93
N PRO A 58 8.60 1.06 -16.76
CA PRO A 58 7.28 1.67 -16.65
C PRO A 58 7.22 2.97 -17.45
N SER A 59 6.06 3.25 -18.06
CA SER A 59 5.79 4.49 -18.78
C SER A 59 5.50 5.68 -17.86
N LEU A 60 5.14 5.41 -16.61
CA LEU A 60 4.86 6.39 -15.56
C LEU A 60 5.83 6.22 -14.39
N PRO A 61 6.02 7.25 -13.55
CA PRO A 61 6.80 7.13 -12.33
C PRO A 61 6.24 6.03 -11.42
N LEU A 62 7.08 5.05 -11.09
CA LEU A 62 6.80 4.01 -10.12
C LEU A 62 7.30 4.44 -8.74
N TYR A 63 6.40 4.43 -7.76
CA TYR A 63 6.69 4.57 -6.34
C TYR A 63 6.74 3.19 -5.68
N LEU A 64 7.85 2.90 -5.00
CA LEU A 64 8.03 1.67 -4.25
C LEU A 64 7.92 1.98 -2.76
N MET A 65 7.06 1.27 -2.04
CA MET A 65 6.88 1.42 -0.60
C MET A 65 7.25 0.11 0.10
N ASP A 66 8.12 0.18 1.11
CA ASP A 66 8.45 -0.95 1.97
C ASP A 66 7.33 -1.17 2.99
N ILE A 67 6.77 -2.38 3.01
CA ILE A 67 5.74 -2.79 3.98
C ILE A 67 6.24 -3.90 4.91
N GLU A 68 7.56 -3.97 5.06
CA GLU A 68 8.33 -4.87 5.91
C GLU A 68 8.32 -6.35 5.46
N ASN A 69 9.12 -7.16 6.14
CA ASN A 69 9.27 -8.60 5.88
C ASN A 69 9.63 -8.93 4.41
N GLY A 70 10.29 -8.02 3.71
CA GLY A 70 10.65 -8.17 2.29
C GLY A 70 9.47 -8.07 1.33
N TYR A 71 8.35 -7.49 1.77
CA TYR A 71 7.23 -7.14 0.91
C TYR A 71 7.27 -5.65 0.55
N PHE A 72 6.84 -5.33 -0.67
CA PHE A 72 6.81 -3.98 -1.18
C PHE A 72 5.53 -3.72 -1.98
N LEU A 73 5.06 -2.48 -1.99
CA LEU A 73 4.00 -2.01 -2.88
C LEU A 73 4.62 -1.19 -4.01
N ALA A 74 4.35 -1.57 -5.26
CA ALA A 74 4.67 -0.77 -6.43
C ALA A 74 3.40 -0.06 -6.90
N LYS A 75 3.40 1.28 -6.85
CA LYS A 75 2.32 2.15 -7.32
C LYS A 75 2.78 2.94 -8.54
N PHE A 76 1.92 3.04 -9.56
CA PHE A 76 2.17 3.73 -10.83
C PHE A 76 1.36 5.02 -10.95
#